data_AF-A0A9R0WNC5-F1
#
_entry.id   AF-A0A9R0WNC5-F1
#
_cell.length_a   1.000
_cell.length_b   1.000
_cell.length_c   1.000
_cell.angle_alpha   90.00
_cell.angle_beta   90.00
_cell.angle_gamma   90.00
#
_symmetry.space_group_name_H-M   'P 1'
#
loop_
_entity.id
_entity.type
_entity.pdbx_description
1 polymer ?
#
loop_
_entity_poly.entity_id
_entity_poly.type
_entity_poly.pdbx_seq_one_letter_code
_entity_poly.pdbx_strand_id
1 'polypeptide(L)'
;MLLLSIRFHKLVTRCYCPSAEVTKRALKAGLKPSQIKVYGLPVRPSFAKPVPPKDELRRELGMDEYLPAVLLMGGGEGMGPIEATARALDNALYDESLGEPRGQILIICGRNKKLTNRLQSINWKIPVQVKGFVTKMEECMGACDCIITKAGPGTIAEAMIRGLPIILNGYIAGQ
;
A
#
# COMPACT_ATOMS: atom_id res chain seq x y z
N MET A 1 -9.69 -24.29 6.27
CA MET A 1 -8.49 -24.74 7.01
C MET A 1 -7.40 -25.36 6.12
N LEU A 2 -7.64 -25.66 4.83
CA LEU A 2 -6.68 -26.34 3.95
C LEU A 2 -5.54 -25.47 3.38
N LEU A 3 -5.72 -24.15 3.21
CA LEU A 3 -4.72 -23.29 2.54
C LEU A 3 -3.42 -23.05 3.34
N LEU A 4 -3.40 -23.30 4.65
CA LEU A 4 -2.20 -23.12 5.50
C LEU A 4 -1.29 -24.36 5.53
N SER A 5 -1.81 -25.53 5.13
CA SER A 5 -1.07 -26.81 5.15
C SER A 5 0.12 -26.81 4.19
N ILE A 6 0.02 -26.10 3.06
CA ILE A 6 1.02 -26.15 1.99
C ILE A 6 2.27 -25.31 2.32
N ARG A 7 2.22 -24.40 3.30
CA ARG A 7 3.33 -23.46 3.59
C ARG A 7 4.39 -24.03 4.55
N PHE A 8 4.14 -25.17 5.19
CA PHE A 8 5.06 -25.76 6.19
C PHE A 8 5.41 -27.19 5.82
N HIS A 9 6.69 -27.50 5.73
CA HIS A 9 7.16 -28.84 5.40
C HIS A 9 8.35 -29.24 6.26
N LYS A 10 8.32 -30.44 6.87
CA LYS A 10 9.32 -30.86 7.87
C LYS A 10 10.73 -31.01 7.29
N LEU A 11 10.86 -31.21 5.98
CA LEU A 11 12.15 -31.39 5.30
C LEU A 11 12.87 -30.08 4.96
N VAL A 12 12.30 -28.90 5.23
CA VAL A 12 12.98 -27.64 4.92
C VAL A 12 14.16 -27.39 5.86
N THR A 13 15.25 -26.83 5.37
CA THR A 13 16.38 -26.41 6.22
C THR A 13 15.98 -25.24 7.13
N ARG A 14 15.24 -24.28 6.56
CA ARG A 14 14.74 -23.08 7.24
C ARG A 14 13.36 -22.69 6.72
N CYS A 15 12.56 -22.08 7.60
CA CYS A 15 11.26 -21.48 7.34
C CYS A 15 11.28 -20.06 7.92
N TYR A 16 11.12 -19.05 7.05
CA TYR A 16 11.11 -17.65 7.43
C TYR A 16 9.68 -17.19 7.68
N CYS A 17 9.41 -16.76 8.91
CA CYS A 17 8.10 -16.33 9.36
C CYS A 17 8.05 -14.80 9.44
N PRO A 18 6.97 -14.16 8.94
CA PRO A 18 6.82 -12.71 9.00
C PRO A 18 6.34 -12.21 10.37
N SER A 19 5.85 -13.10 11.25
CA SER A 19 5.35 -12.73 12.57
C SER A 19 5.43 -13.88 13.58
N ALA A 20 5.20 -13.55 14.86
CA ALA A 20 5.12 -14.53 15.94
C ALA A 20 3.92 -15.49 15.76
N GLU A 21 2.80 -15.01 15.21
CA GLU A 21 1.61 -15.83 14.94
C GLU A 21 1.89 -16.91 13.90
N VAL A 22 2.64 -16.58 12.85
CA VAL A 22 3.05 -17.56 11.83
C VAL A 22 4.03 -18.57 12.44
N THR A 23 4.90 -18.12 13.34
CA THR A 23 5.82 -19.00 14.09
C THR A 23 5.06 -20.04 14.92
N LYS A 24 4.03 -19.61 15.65
CA LYS A 24 3.15 -20.53 16.42
C LYS A 24 2.51 -21.59 15.51
N ARG A 25 2.09 -21.21 14.30
CA ARG A 25 1.54 -22.16 13.31
C ARG A 25 2.60 -23.11 12.76
N ALA A 26 3.81 -22.63 12.48
CA ALA A 26 4.93 -23.47 12.00
C ALA A 26 5.30 -24.55 13.03
N LEU A 27 5.36 -24.19 14.31
CA LEU A 27 5.57 -25.13 15.42
C LEU A 27 4.44 -26.17 15.49
N LYS A 28 3.17 -25.73 15.37
CA LYS A 28 2.01 -26.64 15.35
C LYS A 28 2.03 -27.60 14.14
N ALA A 29 2.62 -27.19 13.02
CA ALA A 29 2.83 -28.05 11.85
C ALA A 29 4.02 -29.03 12.01
N GLY A 30 4.75 -28.98 13.12
CA GLY A 30 5.81 -29.91 13.46
C GLY A 30 7.21 -29.50 12.97
N LEU A 31 7.43 -28.23 12.62
CA LEU A 31 8.78 -27.71 12.41
C LEU A 31 9.50 -27.55 13.75
N LYS A 32 10.79 -27.86 13.77
CA LYS A 32 11.66 -27.65 14.94
C LYS A 32 11.98 -26.16 15.10
N PRO A 33 12.21 -25.65 16.33
CA PRO A 33 12.62 -24.26 16.55
C PRO A 33 13.88 -23.86 15.74
N SER A 34 14.82 -24.79 15.55
CA SER A 34 16.03 -24.55 14.74
C SER A 34 15.75 -24.30 13.26
N GLN A 35 14.61 -24.76 12.74
CA GLN A 35 14.17 -24.50 11.37
C GLN A 35 13.51 -23.13 11.22
N ILE A 36 13.06 -22.48 12.29
CA ILE A 36 12.24 -21.27 12.18
C ILE A 36 13.09 -20.01 12.39
N LYS A 37 12.89 -18.99 11.54
CA LYS A 37 13.47 -17.65 11.69
C LYS A 37 12.40 -16.58 11.55
N VAL A 38 12.41 -15.57 12.41
CA VAL A 38 11.40 -14.50 12.42
C VAL A 38 12.08 -13.18 12.08
N TYR A 39 12.05 -12.81 10.80
CA TYR A 39 12.70 -11.60 10.28
C TYR A 39 11.73 -10.61 9.65
N GLY A 40 10.43 -10.89 9.72
CA GLY A 40 9.42 -10.11 8.99
C GLY A 40 9.25 -10.58 7.54
N LEU A 41 8.41 -9.87 6.80
CA LEU A 41 8.22 -10.11 5.38
C LEU A 41 9.37 -9.45 4.60
N PRO A 42 10.03 -10.14 3.65
CA PRO A 42 11.05 -9.51 2.82
C PRO A 42 10.42 -8.41 1.96
N VAL A 43 11.02 -7.22 2.00
CA VAL A 43 10.67 -6.07 1.16
C VAL A 43 11.85 -5.69 0.27
N ARG A 44 11.62 -4.81 -0.71
CA ARG A 44 12.70 -4.28 -1.55
C ARG A 44 13.70 -3.47 -0.71
N PRO A 45 15.02 -3.59 -0.95
CA PRO A 45 16.03 -2.84 -0.20
C PRO A 45 15.86 -1.31 -0.25
N SER A 46 15.20 -0.75 -1.28
CA SER A 46 14.90 0.69 -1.35
C SER A 46 14.06 1.17 -0.17
N PHE A 47 13.20 0.33 0.41
CA PHE A 47 12.41 0.67 1.58
C PHE A 47 13.22 0.80 2.87
N ALA A 48 14.43 0.23 2.92
CA ALA A 48 15.35 0.40 4.05
C ALA A 48 16.14 1.71 3.99
N LYS A 49 16.07 2.44 2.86
CA LYS A 49 16.76 3.73 2.69
C LYS A 49 15.90 4.88 3.21
N PRO A 50 16.52 5.92 3.79
CA PRO A 50 15.82 7.17 4.04
C PRO A 50 15.30 7.72 2.71
N VAL A 51 14.15 8.39 2.77
CA VAL A 51 13.59 9.14 1.64
C VAL A 51 13.76 10.63 1.90
N PRO A 52 13.74 11.47 0.85
CA PRO A 52 13.71 12.92 1.00
C PRO A 52 12.55 13.41 1.91
N PRO A 53 12.64 14.66 2.40
CA PRO A 53 11.54 15.32 3.11
C PRO A 53 10.22 15.25 2.35
N LYS A 54 9.12 15.20 3.11
CA LYS A 54 7.76 14.98 2.58
C LYS A 54 7.33 16.07 1.59
N ASP A 55 7.68 17.32 1.86
CA ASP A 55 7.41 18.49 1.02
C ASP A 55 8.18 18.43 -0.32
N GLU A 56 9.45 18.00 -0.28
CA GLU A 56 10.25 17.76 -1.49
C GLU A 56 9.62 16.68 -2.37
N LEU A 57 9.26 15.54 -1.76
CA LEU A 57 8.57 14.44 -2.47
C LEU A 57 7.25 14.89 -3.08
N ARG A 58 6.46 15.69 -2.36
CA ARG A 58 5.20 16.24 -2.86
C ARG A 58 5.42 17.12 -4.08
N ARG A 59 6.42 18.02 -4.02
CA ARG A 59 6.79 18.89 -5.13
C ARG A 59 7.19 18.09 -6.38
N GLU A 60 8.04 17.08 -6.21
CA GLU A 60 8.46 16.19 -7.30
C GLU A 60 7.30 15.39 -7.92
N LEU A 61 6.32 15.00 -7.10
CA LEU A 61 5.15 14.24 -7.55
C LEU A 61 4.05 15.12 -8.16
N GLY A 62 4.16 16.45 -8.06
CA GLY A 62 3.16 17.43 -8.48
C GLY A 62 1.99 17.56 -7.50
N MET A 63 2.23 17.28 -6.22
CA MET A 63 1.26 17.33 -5.13
C MET A 63 1.31 18.68 -4.42
N ASP A 64 0.24 19.02 -3.70
CA ASP A 64 0.24 20.15 -2.79
C ASP A 64 1.21 19.89 -1.62
N GLU A 65 1.97 20.89 -1.19
CA GLU A 65 3.02 20.71 -0.17
C GLU A 65 2.47 20.57 1.25
N TYR A 66 1.29 21.13 1.53
CA TYR A 66 0.77 21.31 2.89
C TYR A 66 -0.42 20.41 3.21
N LEU A 67 -1.27 20.10 2.23
CA LEU A 67 -2.46 19.29 2.43
C LEU A 67 -2.11 17.85 2.85
N PRO A 68 -2.87 17.24 3.79
CA PRO A 68 -2.71 15.83 4.10
C PRO A 68 -3.10 14.97 2.90
N ALA A 69 -2.34 13.91 2.66
CA ALA A 69 -2.40 13.12 1.43
C ALA A 69 -2.74 11.65 1.68
N VAL A 70 -3.73 11.14 0.95
CA VAL A 70 -4.10 9.72 0.93
C VAL A 70 -3.46 9.03 -0.27
N LEU A 71 -2.70 7.97 -0.05
CA LEU A 71 -2.27 7.06 -1.12
C LEU A 71 -3.38 6.05 -1.41
N LEU A 72 -3.93 6.06 -2.62
CA LEU A 72 -4.95 5.10 -3.05
C LEU A 72 -4.39 4.15 -4.11
N MET A 73 -4.36 2.85 -3.82
CA MET A 73 -3.83 1.87 -4.78
C MET A 73 -4.43 0.47 -4.66
N GLY A 74 -4.60 -0.21 -5.81
CA GLY A 74 -5.15 -1.57 -5.92
C GLY A 74 -4.12 -2.69 -6.08
N GLY A 75 -2.88 -2.46 -5.66
CA GLY A 75 -1.73 -3.30 -6.02
C GLY A 75 -1.25 -3.08 -7.47
N GLY A 76 -0.33 -3.93 -7.94
CA GLY A 76 0.34 -3.74 -9.24
C GLY A 76 -0.56 -3.77 -10.48
N GLU A 77 -1.77 -4.33 -10.36
CA GLU A 77 -2.76 -4.39 -11.44
C GLU A 77 -3.89 -3.36 -11.30
N GLY A 78 -3.87 -2.50 -10.28
CA GLY A 78 -4.92 -1.49 -10.06
C GLY A 78 -6.31 -2.11 -9.86
N MET A 79 -6.41 -3.13 -9.01
CA MET A 79 -7.66 -3.86 -8.74
C MET A 79 -8.52 -3.18 -7.67
N GLY A 80 -9.81 -3.52 -7.67
CA GLY A 80 -10.77 -3.02 -6.69
C GLY A 80 -11.45 -1.70 -7.13
N PRO A 81 -12.32 -1.14 -6.28
CA PRO A 81 -13.19 -0.03 -6.63
C PRO A 81 -12.48 1.34 -6.59
N ILE A 82 -11.26 1.45 -7.14
CA ILE A 82 -10.38 2.64 -7.04
C ILE A 82 -11.12 3.92 -7.46
N GLU A 83 -11.83 3.93 -8.59
CA GLU A 83 -12.54 5.13 -9.03
C GLU A 83 -13.65 5.53 -8.05
N ALA A 84 -14.46 4.56 -7.60
CA ALA A 84 -15.55 4.85 -6.67
C ALA A 84 -15.00 5.39 -5.34
N THR A 85 -13.89 4.82 -4.84
CA THR A 85 -13.20 5.33 -3.66
C THR A 85 -12.63 6.73 -3.88
N ALA A 86 -12.00 6.99 -5.03
CA ALA A 86 -11.46 8.31 -5.36
C ALA A 86 -12.57 9.38 -5.39
N ARG A 87 -13.73 9.08 -6.00
CA ARG A 87 -14.89 9.99 -6.01
C ARG A 87 -15.50 10.22 -4.63
N ALA A 88 -15.49 9.21 -3.76
CA ALA A 88 -15.94 9.37 -2.39
C ALA A 88 -15.00 10.29 -1.60
N LEU A 89 -13.68 10.10 -1.76
CA LEU A 89 -12.68 10.95 -1.13
C LEU A 89 -12.71 12.40 -1.64
N ASP A 90 -12.90 12.60 -2.95
CA ASP A 90 -13.03 13.92 -3.57
C ASP A 90 -14.14 14.76 -2.90
N ASN A 91 -15.29 14.14 -2.64
CA ASN A 91 -16.37 14.81 -1.92
C ASN A 91 -16.09 14.96 -0.41
N ALA A 92 -15.51 13.93 0.22
CA ALA A 92 -15.30 13.93 1.67
C ALA A 92 -14.17 14.88 2.13
N LEU A 93 -13.21 15.17 1.25
CA LEU A 93 -12.05 16.02 1.53
C LEU A 93 -12.19 17.42 0.96
N TYR A 94 -13.36 17.79 0.43
CA TYR A 94 -13.65 19.16 -0.02
C TYR A 94 -14.57 19.85 0.99
N ASP A 95 -14.21 21.05 1.42
CA ASP A 95 -15.04 21.86 2.30
C ASP A 95 -15.93 22.80 1.47
N GLU A 96 -17.21 22.43 1.31
CA GLU A 96 -18.17 23.25 0.55
C GLU A 96 -18.44 24.62 1.21
N SER A 97 -18.19 24.76 2.52
CA SER A 97 -18.42 26.03 3.22
C SER A 97 -17.28 27.04 3.00
N LEU A 98 -16.05 26.54 2.92
CA LEU A 98 -14.86 27.36 2.66
C LEU A 98 -14.49 27.43 1.19
N GLY A 99 -15.02 26.52 0.36
CA GLY A 99 -14.65 26.40 -1.05
C GLY A 99 -13.23 25.89 -1.26
N GLU A 100 -12.69 25.12 -0.30
CA GLU A 100 -11.28 24.73 -0.27
C GLU A 100 -11.08 23.24 0.02
N PRO A 101 -10.02 22.62 -0.53
CA PRO A 101 -9.66 21.25 -0.20
C PRO A 101 -9.08 21.13 1.22
N ARG A 102 -9.48 20.08 1.94
CA ARG A 102 -8.94 19.70 3.26
C ARG A 102 -7.92 18.56 3.18
N GLY A 103 -7.74 17.99 2.00
CA GLY A 103 -6.80 16.92 1.72
C GLY A 103 -6.61 16.71 0.22
N GLN A 104 -5.73 15.78 -0.11
CA GLN A 104 -5.38 15.45 -1.49
C GLN A 104 -5.20 13.93 -1.66
N ILE A 105 -5.16 13.48 -2.91
CA ILE A 105 -5.03 12.05 -3.23
C ILE A 105 -3.88 11.82 -4.20
N LEU A 106 -3.03 10.84 -3.89
CA LEU A 106 -2.14 10.20 -4.85
C LEU A 106 -2.70 8.84 -5.24
N ILE A 107 -3.11 8.68 -6.49
CA ILE A 107 -3.66 7.43 -7.02
C ILE A 107 -2.60 6.70 -7.84
N ILE A 108 -2.33 5.45 -7.48
CA ILE A 108 -1.43 4.57 -8.24
C ILE A 108 -2.23 3.42 -8.84
N CYS A 109 -2.39 3.47 -10.16
CA CYS A 109 -3.16 2.51 -10.95
C CYS A 109 -2.36 1.27 -11.36
N GLY A 110 -1.04 1.26 -11.13
CA GLY A 110 -0.18 0.15 -11.55
C GLY A 110 -0.21 -0.02 -13.07
N ARG A 111 -0.36 -1.25 -13.54
CA ARG A 111 -0.42 -1.57 -14.98
C ARG A 111 -1.78 -1.25 -15.63
N ASN A 112 -2.78 -0.81 -14.86
CA ASN A 112 -4.10 -0.50 -15.39
C ASN A 112 -4.14 0.85 -16.12
N LYS A 113 -3.67 0.85 -17.37
CA LYS A 113 -3.64 2.05 -18.24
C LYS A 113 -5.04 2.61 -18.51
N LYS A 114 -6.05 1.74 -18.69
CA LYS A 114 -7.44 2.16 -18.90
C LYS A 114 -7.97 2.97 -17.70
N LEU A 115 -7.71 2.49 -16.49
CA LEU A 115 -8.06 3.20 -15.27
C LEU A 115 -7.28 4.52 -15.13
N THR A 116 -5.97 4.49 -15.41
CA THR A 116 -5.12 5.70 -15.36
C THR A 116 -5.69 6.81 -16.24
N ASN A 117 -5.93 6.52 -17.52
CA ASN A 117 -6.45 7.52 -18.48
C ASN A 117 -7.83 8.04 -18.05
N ARG A 118 -8.70 7.15 -17.55
CA ARG A 118 -10.04 7.53 -17.10
C ARG A 118 -10.01 8.44 -15.88
N LEU A 119 -9.12 8.20 -14.92
CA LEU A 119 -9.02 9.03 -13.72
C LEU A 119 -8.34 10.39 -14.00
N GLN A 120 -7.44 10.44 -14.98
CA GLN A 120 -6.81 11.68 -15.45
C GLN A 120 -7.79 12.59 -16.21
N SER A 121 -8.83 12.04 -16.83
CA SER A 121 -9.84 12.84 -17.55
C SER A 121 -10.92 13.44 -16.63
N ILE A 122 -10.91 13.12 -15.34
CA ILE A 122 -11.89 13.64 -14.38
C ILE A 122 -11.40 14.99 -13.85
N ASN A 123 -12.29 15.98 -13.83
CA ASN A 123 -12.06 17.21 -13.09
C ASN A 123 -12.43 16.99 -11.62
N TRP A 124 -11.43 17.00 -10.75
CA TRP A 124 -11.57 16.75 -9.31
C TRP A 124 -11.79 18.07 -8.56
N LYS A 125 -12.52 18.04 -7.45
CA LYS A 125 -12.71 19.20 -6.57
C LYS A 125 -11.46 19.46 -5.73
N ILE A 126 -10.73 18.41 -5.38
CA ILE A 126 -9.48 18.47 -4.62
C ILE A 126 -8.26 18.16 -5.50
N PRO A 127 -7.03 18.46 -5.05
CA PRO A 127 -5.82 18.01 -5.74
C PRO A 127 -5.74 16.48 -5.82
N VAL A 128 -5.68 15.96 -7.04
CA VAL A 128 -5.53 14.52 -7.30
C VAL A 128 -4.40 14.29 -8.29
N GLN A 129 -3.39 13.55 -7.87
CA GLN A 129 -2.32 13.08 -8.74
C GLN A 129 -2.57 11.63 -9.14
N VAL A 130 -2.67 11.37 -10.44
CA VAL A 130 -2.89 10.01 -10.97
C VAL A 130 -1.63 9.53 -11.69
N LYS A 131 -1.07 8.42 -11.20
CA LYS A 131 0.09 7.75 -11.79
C LYS A 131 -0.28 6.33 -12.23
N GLY A 132 0.41 5.84 -13.25
CA GLY A 132 0.33 4.46 -13.71
C GLY A 132 1.20 3.53 -12.84
N PHE A 133 2.13 2.83 -13.47
CA PHE A 133 3.10 2.00 -12.77
C PHE A 133 4.24 2.87 -12.23
N VAL A 134 4.58 2.69 -10.95
CA VAL A 134 5.71 3.38 -10.31
C VAL A 134 6.78 2.38 -9.91
N THR A 135 8.04 2.79 -10.05
CA THR A 135 9.21 1.99 -9.63
C THR A 135 9.66 2.33 -8.22
N LYS A 136 9.49 3.61 -7.82
CA LYS A 136 9.92 4.16 -6.54
C LYS A 136 8.75 4.32 -5.57
N MET A 137 8.16 3.19 -5.14
CA MET A 137 7.00 3.21 -4.25
C MET A 137 7.33 3.82 -2.88
N GLU A 138 8.58 3.73 -2.45
CA GLU A 138 9.06 4.33 -1.21
C GLU A 138 8.89 5.86 -1.17
N GLU A 139 9.10 6.54 -2.30
CA GLU A 139 8.92 7.99 -2.44
C GLU A 139 7.42 8.33 -2.42
N CYS A 140 6.59 7.57 -3.16
CA CYS A 140 5.14 7.75 -3.15
C CYS A 140 4.53 7.57 -1.75
N MET A 141 4.98 6.57 -0.99
CA MET A 141 4.53 6.36 0.39
C MET A 141 5.05 7.47 1.32
N GLY A 142 6.28 7.95 1.13
CA GLY A 142 6.86 9.04 1.92
C GLY A 142 6.13 10.39 1.76
N ALA A 143 5.52 10.61 0.60
CA ALA A 143 4.73 11.82 0.31
C ALA A 143 3.33 11.83 0.96
N CYS A 144 2.86 10.68 1.46
CA CYS A 144 1.50 10.49 1.96
C CYS A 144 1.42 10.37 3.49
N ASP A 145 0.20 10.44 4.01
CA ASP A 145 -0.10 10.39 5.45
C ASP A 145 -0.89 9.14 5.84
N CYS A 146 -1.57 8.50 4.88
CA CYS A 146 -2.17 7.19 5.04
C CYS A 146 -2.30 6.48 3.69
N ILE A 147 -2.66 5.19 3.71
CA ILE A 147 -2.84 4.37 2.51
C ILE A 147 -4.17 3.62 2.53
N ILE A 148 -4.88 3.66 1.42
CA ILE A 148 -6.02 2.79 1.11
C ILE A 148 -5.57 1.76 0.08
N THR A 149 -5.60 0.48 0.45
CA THR A 149 -5.16 -0.59 -0.44
C THR A 149 -5.83 -1.93 -0.17
N LYS A 150 -5.65 -2.90 -1.07
CA LYS A 150 -6.01 -4.28 -0.81
C LYS A 150 -5.03 -4.90 0.19
N ALA A 151 -5.41 -6.00 0.83
CA ALA A 151 -4.54 -6.75 1.74
C ALA A 151 -3.44 -7.54 1.00
N GLY A 152 -2.56 -6.84 0.28
CA GLY A 152 -1.34 -7.41 -0.31
C GLY A 152 -0.22 -7.42 0.73
N PRO A 153 0.40 -8.58 1.03
CA PRO A 153 1.38 -8.67 2.12
C PRO A 153 2.58 -7.74 1.92
N GLY A 154 3.08 -7.64 0.68
CA GLY A 154 4.19 -6.73 0.35
C GLY A 154 3.84 -5.27 0.64
N THR A 155 2.69 -4.80 0.16
CA THR A 155 2.24 -3.41 0.37
C THR A 155 1.97 -3.11 1.84
N ILE A 156 1.44 -4.07 2.61
CA ILE A 156 1.27 -3.92 4.06
C ILE A 156 2.63 -3.74 4.75
N ALA A 157 3.61 -4.58 4.42
CA ALA A 157 4.96 -4.47 4.98
C ALA A 157 5.64 -3.15 4.59
N GLU A 158 5.54 -2.75 3.32
CA GLU A 158 6.07 -1.49 2.79
C GLU A 158 5.44 -0.27 3.50
N ALA A 159 4.12 -0.27 3.69
CA ALA A 159 3.39 0.80 4.38
C ALA A 159 3.77 0.89 5.87
N MET A 160 3.91 -0.25 6.56
CA MET A 160 4.36 -0.28 7.96
C MET A 160 5.78 0.28 8.12
N ILE A 161 6.69 -0.01 7.18
CA ILE A 161 8.05 0.56 7.18
C ILE A 161 8.02 2.08 7.05
N ARG A 162 7.08 2.61 6.26
CA ARG A 162 6.88 4.05 6.06
C ARG A 162 6.01 4.70 7.14
N GLY A 163 5.56 3.94 8.14
CA GLY A 163 4.72 4.45 9.22
C GLY A 163 3.33 4.92 8.76
N LEU A 164 2.82 4.42 7.63
CA LEU A 164 1.52 4.81 7.11
C LEU A 164 0.40 3.99 7.76
N PRO A 165 -0.62 4.63 8.37
CA PRO A 165 -1.88 3.98 8.71
C PRO A 165 -2.55 3.39 7.47
N ILE A 166 -3.07 2.17 7.60
CA ILE A 166 -3.57 1.36 6.48
C ILE A 166 -5.08 1.17 6.60
N ILE A 167 -5.81 1.51 5.55
CA ILE A 167 -7.22 1.17 5.35
C ILE A 167 -7.30 0.06 4.30
N LEU A 168 -7.76 -1.12 4.71
CA LEU A 168 -7.89 -2.27 3.81
C LEU A 168 -9.24 -2.24 3.09
N ASN A 169 -9.24 -2.15 1.76
CA ASN A 169 -10.45 -2.08 0.94
C ASN A 169 -10.86 -3.42 0.29
N GLY A 170 -10.16 -4.50 0.62
CA GLY A 170 -10.42 -5.85 0.10
C GLY A 170 -9.21 -6.76 0.21
N TYR A 171 -9.35 -8.00 -0.25
CA TYR A 171 -8.28 -8.97 -0.31
C TYR A 171 -8.48 -9.93 -1.49
N ILE A 172 -7.42 -10.63 -1.88
CA ILE A 172 -7.50 -11.71 -2.86
C ILE A 172 -7.40 -13.02 -2.09
N ALA A 173 -8.42 -13.87 -2.19
CA ALA A 173 -8.42 -15.15 -1.50
C ALA A 173 -7.20 -15.99 -1.93
N GLY A 174 -6.50 -16.58 -0.96
CA GLY A 174 -5.33 -17.42 -1.20
C GLY A 174 -3.98 -16.72 -1.12
N GLN A 175 -3.94 -15.37 -1.05
CA GLN A 175 -2.71 -14.61 -0.75
C GLN A 175 -2.44 -14.57 0.75
#